data_AF-A0A950MM65-F1
#
_entry.id   AF-A0A950MM65-F1
#
_cell.length_a   1.000
_cell.length_b   1.000
_cell.length_c   1.000
_cell.angle_alpha   90.00
_cell.angle_beta   90.00
_cell.angle_gamma   90.00
#
_symmetry.space_group_name_H-M   'P 1'
#
loop_
_entity.id
_entity.type
_entity.pdbx_description
1 polymer ?
#
loop_
_entity_poly.entity_id
_entity_poly.type
_entity_poly.pdbx_seq_one_letter_code
_entity_poly.pdbx_strand_id
1 'polypeptide(L)'
;MHWGLTTNNSRPVRHLLSRRESLRSSVLCALTSIAVLLIHGFHPFAEDAGIYTVCIRKLADPALYQPDAAFALANTRFSVFPSLFASLMRSTGIPLSALLLATHLLTIFAFLLACMVLARRLFESAASQWFAVALAAACFTLPATGTALLLMDPYVTPRSFSTPLGLFAVALAIDRRTSATRALLGSALLLFTAALMHPLMAVYAAVIVLLVFLVNRGRTRLAIIFSAVAPLSAAAVYLIVHEPSSPAYRQAILLPAHSYLFPTHWVHRDYIGVAAPIVFFALIAHRFGRTGPPGRVSIAALLSAVSSTLSAFLFIRPHGSFLLAALQPMRSFQMLYIITVLLAGGLIGSYLSPRSPSQDGKKSSSRFILLSLPIAIAVLMFFVQRHVYSASAHVECPEAPPRNPWQQAFLWIRDHTPSNAVFAANPGLIFLEGEDSQGFRAIAVRSLLANDKDSGLVVVFPPLAAQWAIERNAQLGLDKLSDPERLARLRPLGVSWLLLSSTAVTSLPCPYRNAVAQVCRLVPAQK
;
A
#
# COMPACT_ATOMS: atom_id res chain seq x y z
N MET A 1 -21.59 -38.52 13.74
CA MET A 1 -21.80 -37.14 14.27
C MET A 1 -22.63 -36.35 13.27
N HIS A 2 -23.95 -36.40 13.42
CA HIS A 2 -24.93 -35.70 12.58
C HIS A 2 -25.06 -34.24 13.03
N TRP A 3 -24.67 -33.30 12.15
CA TRP A 3 -24.91 -31.86 12.36
C TRP A 3 -26.09 -31.44 11.48
N GLY A 4 -27.30 -31.51 12.03
CA GLY A 4 -28.52 -31.04 11.38
C GLY A 4 -28.59 -29.52 11.39
N LEU A 5 -28.21 -28.90 10.27
CA LEU A 5 -28.71 -27.58 9.90
C LEU A 5 -29.80 -27.83 8.86
N THR A 6 -31.04 -27.87 9.35
CA THR A 6 -32.23 -27.91 8.52
C THR A 6 -32.23 -26.70 7.58
N THR A 7 -32.21 -26.98 6.28
CA THR A 7 -32.48 -26.03 5.21
C THR A 7 -33.95 -25.62 5.29
N ASN A 8 -34.27 -24.66 6.15
CA ASN A 8 -35.63 -24.15 6.25
C ASN A 8 -35.83 -23.02 5.21
N ASN A 9 -36.82 -23.24 4.36
CA ASN A 9 -37.40 -22.35 3.36
C ASN A 9 -36.90 -20.89 3.33
N SER A 10 -36.17 -20.57 2.27
CA SER A 10 -35.74 -19.21 1.92
C SER A 10 -36.93 -18.31 1.56
N ARG A 11 -37.56 -17.71 2.58
CA ARG A 11 -38.34 -16.49 2.38
C ARG A 11 -37.37 -15.33 2.10
N PRO A 12 -37.57 -14.52 1.07
CA PRO A 12 -36.69 -13.40 0.78
C PRO A 12 -36.89 -12.32 1.86
N VAL A 13 -35.96 -12.24 2.81
CA VAL A 13 -35.97 -11.18 3.83
C VAL A 13 -35.70 -9.84 3.14
N ARG A 14 -36.74 -9.00 3.10
CA ARG A 14 -36.66 -7.58 2.72
C ARG A 14 -35.81 -6.85 3.76
N HIS A 15 -34.55 -6.59 3.44
CA HIS A 15 -33.76 -5.55 4.12
C HIS A 15 -33.54 -4.39 3.17
N LEU A 16 -34.55 -3.52 3.04
CA LEU A 16 -34.26 -2.09 2.91
C LEU A 16 -33.83 -1.68 4.32
N LEU A 17 -32.54 -1.41 4.52
CA LEU A 17 -32.05 -0.91 5.80
C LEU A 17 -32.86 0.33 6.14
N SER A 18 -33.32 0.42 7.39
CA SER A 18 -33.89 1.68 7.84
C SER A 18 -32.80 2.76 7.74
N ARG A 19 -33.16 3.99 7.38
CA ARG A 19 -32.22 5.12 7.30
C ARG A 19 -31.37 5.25 8.58
N ARG A 20 -31.96 4.88 9.73
CA ARG A 20 -31.35 4.85 11.06
C ARG A 20 -30.22 3.81 11.19
N GLU A 21 -30.38 2.61 10.65
CA GLU A 21 -29.33 1.59 10.67
C GLU A 21 -28.16 1.94 9.75
N SER A 22 -28.44 2.55 8.59
CA SER A 22 -27.39 3.04 7.69
C SER A 22 -26.56 4.13 8.37
N LEU A 23 -27.23 5.12 8.99
CA LEU A 23 -26.57 6.20 9.72
C LEU A 23 -25.73 5.67 10.88
N ARG A 24 -26.27 4.74 11.69
CA ARG A 24 -25.53 4.12 12.80
C ARG A 24 -24.25 3.45 12.33
N SER A 25 -24.30 2.72 11.20
CA SER A 25 -23.10 2.10 10.65
C SER A 25 -22.08 3.11 10.17
N SER A 26 -22.49 4.18 9.51
CA SER A 26 -21.59 5.25 9.09
C SER A 26 -20.93 5.93 10.31
N VAL A 27 -21.69 6.24 11.36
CA VAL A 27 -21.13 6.83 12.59
C VAL A 27 -20.12 5.89 13.24
N LEU A 28 -20.44 4.60 13.37
CA LEU A 28 -19.52 3.65 13.98
C LEU A 28 -18.26 3.43 13.11
N CYS A 29 -18.38 3.37 11.79
CA CYS A 29 -17.21 3.37 10.90
C CYS A 29 -16.35 4.63 11.10
N ALA A 30 -16.95 5.81 11.24
CA ALA A 30 -16.20 7.06 11.48
C ALA A 30 -15.45 7.05 12.81
N LEU A 31 -16.09 6.57 13.90
CA LEU A 31 -15.43 6.40 15.19
C LEU A 31 -14.30 5.36 15.12
N THR A 32 -14.51 4.25 14.41
CA THR A 32 -13.47 3.25 14.18
C THR A 32 -12.33 3.80 13.32
N SER A 33 -12.57 4.73 12.40
CA SER A 33 -11.50 5.38 11.64
C SER A 33 -10.54 6.17 12.54
N ILE A 34 -11.07 6.85 13.56
CA ILE A 34 -10.23 7.53 14.57
C ILE A 34 -9.42 6.50 15.35
N ALA A 35 -10.03 5.38 15.76
CA ALA A 35 -9.30 4.31 16.44
C ALA A 35 -8.19 3.73 15.56
N VAL A 36 -8.46 3.49 14.27
CA VAL A 36 -7.46 3.01 13.29
C VAL A 36 -6.29 3.99 13.19
N LEU A 37 -6.54 5.30 13.09
CA LEU A 37 -5.49 6.32 13.09
C LEU A 37 -4.62 6.22 14.35
N LEU A 38 -5.22 6.08 15.54
CA LEU A 38 -4.50 6.05 16.81
C LEU A 38 -3.76 4.73 17.06
N ILE A 39 -4.20 3.63 16.44
CA ILE A 39 -3.56 2.30 16.54
C ILE A 39 -2.42 2.18 15.52
N HIS A 40 -2.67 2.61 14.29
CA HIS A 40 -1.77 2.36 13.17
C HIS A 40 -0.84 3.54 12.85
N GLY A 41 -1.09 4.71 13.42
CA GLY A 41 -0.26 5.89 13.22
C GLY A 41 -0.54 6.62 11.91
N PHE A 42 0.20 7.72 11.70
CA PHE A 42 0.14 8.53 10.48
C PHE A 42 1.49 9.16 10.18
N HIS A 43 2.04 8.83 9.01
CA HIS A 43 3.40 9.19 8.60
C HIS A 43 3.38 9.81 7.19
N PRO A 44 2.97 11.08 7.03
CA PRO A 44 2.54 11.68 5.76
C PRO A 44 3.62 11.74 4.66
N PHE A 45 4.90 11.63 5.04
CA PHE A 45 6.03 11.75 4.14
C PHE A 45 6.89 10.48 4.09
N ALA A 46 6.47 9.41 4.76
CA ALA A 46 7.21 8.16 4.79
C ALA A 46 7.02 7.34 3.51
N GLU A 47 8.03 6.54 3.17
CA GLU A 47 7.97 5.52 2.12
C GLU A 47 7.45 6.06 0.77
N ASP A 48 6.42 5.43 0.19
CA ASP A 48 5.83 5.82 -1.09
C ASP A 48 5.17 7.20 -1.02
N ALA A 49 4.69 7.64 0.15
CA ALA A 49 4.09 8.96 0.31
C ALA A 49 5.12 10.07 0.03
N GLY A 50 6.39 9.85 0.40
CA GLY A 50 7.48 10.76 0.07
C GLY A 50 7.58 11.02 -1.44
N ILE A 51 7.40 9.98 -2.27
CA ILE A 51 7.43 10.09 -3.73
C ILE A 51 6.24 10.92 -4.24
N TYR A 52 5.02 10.60 -3.79
CA TYR A 52 3.82 11.28 -4.30
C TYR A 52 3.72 12.74 -3.84
N THR A 53 4.15 13.04 -2.60
CA THR A 53 4.12 14.42 -2.07
C THR A 53 5.11 15.33 -2.78
N VAL A 54 6.27 14.83 -3.19
CA VAL A 54 7.21 15.54 -4.05
C VAL A 54 6.58 15.89 -5.39
N CYS A 55 5.88 14.93 -6.00
CA CYS A 55 5.16 15.13 -7.24
C CYS A 55 4.07 16.22 -7.11
N ILE A 56 3.27 16.15 -6.04
CA ILE A 56 2.24 17.15 -5.73
C ILE A 56 2.87 18.55 -5.62
N ARG A 57 3.98 18.67 -4.89
CA ARG A 57 4.67 19.97 -4.71
C ARG A 57 5.27 20.48 -6.00
N LYS A 58 5.89 19.63 -6.83
CA LYS A 58 6.41 20.03 -8.15
C LYS A 58 5.30 20.55 -9.07
N LEU A 59 4.12 19.94 -9.03
CA LEU A 59 2.96 20.39 -9.79
C LEU A 59 2.35 21.68 -9.22
N ALA A 60 2.43 21.88 -7.91
CA ALA A 60 1.93 23.09 -7.25
C ALA A 60 2.87 24.29 -7.46
N ASP A 61 4.18 24.06 -7.36
CA ASP A 61 5.26 25.02 -7.59
C ASP A 61 6.28 24.44 -8.58
N PRO A 62 6.22 24.84 -9.86
CA PRO A 62 7.15 24.38 -10.88
C PRO A 62 8.61 24.74 -10.63
N ALA A 63 8.92 25.69 -9.74
CA ALA A 63 10.28 26.12 -9.43
C ALA A 63 11.06 25.08 -8.61
N LEU A 64 10.37 24.21 -7.87
CA LEU A 64 11.00 23.17 -7.04
C LEU A 64 11.59 22.04 -7.88
N TYR A 65 12.57 21.31 -7.33
CA TYR A 65 13.07 20.04 -7.89
C TYR A 65 13.54 20.13 -9.37
N GLN A 66 14.30 21.14 -9.77
CA GLN A 66 14.69 21.30 -11.19
C GLN A 66 15.57 20.16 -11.71
N PRO A 67 16.70 19.81 -11.05
CA PRO A 67 17.59 18.76 -11.56
C PRO A 67 16.94 17.37 -11.51
N ASP A 68 16.06 17.14 -10.52
CA ASP A 68 15.37 15.88 -10.25
C ASP A 68 13.93 15.86 -10.77
N ALA A 69 13.55 16.80 -11.65
CA ALA A 69 12.19 16.95 -12.17
C ALA A 69 11.67 15.66 -12.83
N ALA A 70 12.55 14.92 -13.52
CA ALA A 70 12.22 13.67 -14.17
C ALA A 70 11.72 12.60 -13.17
N PHE A 71 12.36 12.52 -12.00
CA PHE A 71 11.94 11.62 -10.91
C PHE A 71 10.68 12.15 -10.21
N ALA A 72 10.64 13.45 -9.91
CA ALA A 72 9.49 14.09 -9.26
C ALA A 72 8.19 13.92 -10.06
N LEU A 73 8.25 14.03 -11.39
CA LEU A 73 7.07 14.01 -12.26
C LEU A 73 6.72 12.63 -12.82
N ALA A 74 7.55 11.60 -12.61
CA ALA A 74 7.39 10.28 -13.22
C ALA A 74 5.98 9.71 -13.03
N ASN A 75 5.44 9.80 -11.80
CA ASN A 75 4.12 9.26 -11.46
C ASN A 75 2.92 10.01 -12.07
N THR A 76 3.10 11.22 -12.62
CA THR A 76 1.99 11.97 -13.24
C THR A 76 1.48 11.32 -14.51
N ARG A 77 2.29 10.46 -15.14
CA ARG A 77 1.95 9.78 -16.41
C ARG A 77 0.81 8.78 -16.27
N PHE A 78 0.63 8.19 -15.09
CA PHE A 78 -0.29 7.08 -14.88
C PHE A 78 -1.36 7.35 -13.82
N SER A 79 -1.29 8.48 -13.11
CA SER A 79 -2.19 8.77 -11.99
C SER A 79 -2.63 10.22 -11.99
N VAL A 80 -3.93 10.45 -11.80
CA VAL A 80 -4.49 11.80 -11.58
C VAL A 80 -4.30 12.28 -10.13
N PHE A 81 -3.86 11.40 -9.22
CA PHE A 81 -3.74 11.70 -7.79
C PHE A 81 -2.86 12.94 -7.51
N PRO A 82 -1.64 13.07 -8.06
CA PRO A 82 -0.81 14.24 -7.78
C PRO A 82 -1.43 15.54 -8.31
N SER A 83 -2.02 15.49 -9.51
CA SER A 83 -2.67 16.64 -10.15
C SER A 83 -3.89 17.12 -9.37
N LEU A 84 -4.70 16.18 -8.85
CA LEU A 84 -5.85 16.48 -8.01
C LEU A 84 -5.41 17.21 -6.73
N PHE A 85 -4.41 16.68 -6.03
CA PHE A 85 -3.90 17.28 -4.79
C PHE A 85 -3.24 18.63 -5.02
N ALA A 86 -2.45 18.78 -6.07
CA ALA A 86 -1.85 20.07 -6.44
C ALA A 86 -2.93 21.12 -6.75
N SER A 87 -4.00 20.72 -7.46
CA SER A 87 -5.14 21.60 -7.74
C SER A 87 -5.89 21.99 -6.46
N LEU A 88 -6.15 21.03 -5.56
CA LEU A 88 -6.80 21.28 -4.28
C LEU A 88 -5.97 22.23 -3.40
N MET A 89 -4.66 22.04 -3.33
CA MET A 89 -3.78 22.96 -2.59
C MET A 89 -3.86 24.39 -3.13
N ARG A 90 -3.79 24.56 -4.46
CA ARG A 90 -3.85 25.88 -5.09
C ARG A 90 -5.21 26.55 -4.94
N SER A 91 -6.30 25.79 -5.03
CA SER A 91 -7.66 26.35 -4.97
C SER A 91 -8.14 26.64 -3.55
N THR A 92 -7.71 25.85 -2.56
CA THR A 92 -8.16 25.99 -1.17
C THR A 92 -7.17 26.74 -0.27
N GLY A 93 -5.89 26.81 -0.66
CA GLY A 93 -4.83 27.34 0.19
C GLY A 93 -4.46 26.45 1.39
N ILE A 94 -5.10 25.28 1.55
CA ILE A 94 -4.86 24.37 2.67
C ILE A 94 -3.45 23.77 2.56
N PRO A 95 -2.65 23.76 3.65
CA PRO A 95 -1.32 23.16 3.62
C PRO A 95 -1.38 21.66 3.35
N LEU A 96 -0.41 21.15 2.59
CA LEU A 96 -0.38 19.74 2.14
C LEU A 96 -0.50 18.75 3.30
N SER A 97 0.17 19.00 4.44
CA SER A 97 0.10 18.13 5.62
C SER A 97 -1.33 17.97 6.16
N ALA A 98 -2.10 19.06 6.24
CA ALA A 98 -3.49 19.02 6.68
C ALA A 98 -4.38 18.29 5.65
N LEU A 99 -4.16 18.54 4.36
CA LEU A 99 -4.89 17.86 3.29
C LEU A 99 -4.64 16.35 3.30
N LEU A 100 -3.39 15.92 3.56
CA LEU A 100 -3.03 14.51 3.69
C LEU A 100 -3.68 13.87 4.91
N LEU A 101 -3.67 14.53 6.08
CA LEU A 101 -4.32 14.00 7.29
C LEU A 101 -5.83 13.82 7.09
N ALA A 102 -6.50 14.85 6.57
CA ALA A 102 -7.94 14.80 6.29
C ALA A 102 -8.27 13.68 5.28
N THR A 103 -7.46 13.56 4.23
CA THR A 103 -7.61 12.47 3.26
C THR A 103 -7.37 11.10 3.88
N HIS A 104 -6.37 10.97 4.75
CA HIS A 104 -6.08 9.70 5.40
C HIS A 104 -7.28 9.22 6.22
N LEU A 105 -7.87 10.10 7.04
CA LEU A 105 -9.10 9.80 7.78
C LEU A 105 -10.27 9.44 6.86
N LEU A 106 -10.47 10.21 5.78
CA LEU A 106 -11.52 9.93 4.80
C LEU A 106 -11.35 8.58 4.11
N THR A 107 -10.12 8.20 3.76
CA THR A 107 -9.82 6.94 3.07
C THR A 107 -9.87 5.74 4.01
N ILE A 108 -9.47 5.89 5.29
CA ILE A 108 -9.76 4.89 6.33
C ILE A 108 -11.26 4.67 6.45
N PHE A 109 -12.04 5.74 6.54
CA PHE A 109 -13.50 5.66 6.60
C PHE A 109 -14.09 4.95 5.38
N ALA A 110 -13.67 5.33 4.17
CA ALA A 110 -14.10 4.69 2.93
C ALA A 110 -13.75 3.20 2.89
N PHE A 111 -12.56 2.82 3.36
CA PHE A 111 -12.14 1.42 3.50
C PHE A 111 -13.06 0.64 4.45
N LEU A 112 -13.28 1.13 5.67
CA LEU A 112 -14.15 0.47 6.65
C LEU A 112 -15.59 0.39 6.16
N LEU A 113 -16.08 1.42 5.46
CA LEU A 113 -17.39 1.42 4.84
C LEU A 113 -17.48 0.36 3.73
N ALA A 114 -16.46 0.25 2.87
CA ALA A 114 -16.40 -0.78 1.83
C ALA A 114 -16.36 -2.19 2.43
N CYS A 115 -15.59 -2.39 3.50
CA CYS A 115 -15.57 -3.61 4.30
C CYS A 115 -16.96 -3.93 4.87
N MET A 116 -17.67 -2.95 5.44
CA MET A 116 -19.03 -3.13 5.97
C MET A 116 -20.03 -3.51 4.87
N VAL A 117 -19.98 -2.82 3.73
CA VAL A 117 -20.84 -3.10 2.58
C VAL A 117 -20.59 -4.52 2.04
N LEU A 118 -19.33 -4.93 1.92
CA LEU A 118 -18.97 -6.28 1.51
C LEU A 118 -19.39 -7.31 2.55
N ALA A 119 -19.14 -7.08 3.84
CA ALA A 119 -19.49 -7.99 4.93
C ALA A 119 -21.00 -8.26 4.99
N ARG A 120 -21.84 -7.24 4.76
CA ARG A 120 -23.31 -7.36 4.64
C ARG A 120 -23.78 -8.24 3.49
N ARG A 121 -22.95 -8.43 2.46
CA ARG A 121 -23.24 -9.33 1.33
C ARG A 121 -22.74 -10.75 1.58
N LEU A 122 -21.79 -10.91 2.48
CA LEU A 122 -21.19 -12.19 2.85
C LEU A 122 -21.93 -12.85 4.02
N PHE A 123 -22.42 -12.08 4.98
CA PHE A 123 -22.95 -12.58 6.24
C PHE A 123 -24.31 -11.96 6.60
N GLU A 124 -25.20 -12.78 7.16
CA GLU A 124 -26.54 -12.35 7.57
C GLU A 124 -26.54 -11.68 8.95
N SER A 125 -25.76 -12.22 9.91
CA SER A 125 -25.70 -11.72 11.27
C SER A 125 -24.96 -10.39 11.37
N ALA A 126 -25.54 -9.42 12.08
CA ALA A 126 -24.89 -8.16 12.42
C ALA A 126 -23.57 -8.38 13.20
N ALA A 127 -23.50 -9.41 14.04
CA ALA A 127 -22.28 -9.74 14.79
C ALA A 127 -21.16 -10.18 13.84
N SER A 128 -21.45 -11.04 12.86
CA SER A 128 -20.49 -11.42 11.81
C SER A 128 -20.03 -10.21 11.00
N GLN A 129 -20.96 -9.32 10.62
CA GLN A 129 -20.63 -8.15 9.83
C GLN A 129 -19.69 -7.21 10.58
N TRP A 130 -20.01 -6.87 11.83
CA TRP A 130 -19.17 -5.98 12.64
C TRP A 130 -17.85 -6.61 13.04
N PHE A 131 -17.80 -7.92 13.30
CA PHE A 131 -16.55 -8.60 13.61
C PHE A 131 -15.61 -8.64 12.40
N ALA A 132 -16.14 -8.83 11.19
CA ALA A 132 -15.36 -8.73 9.95
C ALA A 132 -14.72 -7.34 9.82
N VAL A 133 -15.49 -6.27 10.06
CA VAL A 133 -14.98 -4.89 9.98
C VAL A 133 -14.01 -4.57 11.11
N ALA A 134 -14.28 -5.02 12.34
CA ALA A 134 -13.36 -4.83 13.46
C ALA A 134 -12.01 -5.53 13.23
N LEU A 135 -12.03 -6.74 12.65
CA LEU A 135 -10.80 -7.45 12.31
C LEU A 135 -10.05 -6.76 11.14
N ALA A 136 -10.76 -6.27 10.13
CA ALA A 136 -10.16 -5.48 9.05
C ALA A 136 -9.54 -4.16 9.57
N ALA A 137 -10.20 -3.51 10.54
CA ALA A 137 -9.67 -2.33 11.22
C ALA A 137 -8.41 -2.68 12.04
N ALA A 138 -8.43 -3.77 12.79
CA ALA A 138 -7.27 -4.21 13.57
C ALA A 138 -6.08 -4.65 12.70
N CYS A 139 -6.34 -5.19 11.51
CA CYS A 139 -5.32 -5.62 10.55
C CYS A 139 -4.96 -4.54 9.51
N PHE A 140 -5.27 -3.25 9.73
CA PHE A 140 -5.16 -2.20 8.71
C PHE A 140 -3.76 -2.13 8.06
N THR A 141 -2.70 -2.22 8.86
CA THR A 141 -1.30 -2.24 8.40
C THR A 141 -0.71 -3.66 8.35
N LEU A 142 -1.52 -4.71 8.22
CA LEU A 142 -1.01 -6.07 8.11
C LEU A 142 -0.28 -6.25 6.76
N PRO A 143 0.97 -6.75 6.75
CA PRO A 143 1.67 -7.05 5.49
C PRO A 143 0.98 -8.15 4.68
N ALA A 144 0.78 -7.89 3.39
CA ALA A 144 0.25 -8.86 2.44
C ALA A 144 1.39 -9.73 1.90
N THR A 145 1.94 -10.61 2.75
CA THR A 145 3.12 -11.44 2.47
C THR A 145 4.34 -10.63 1.97
N GLY A 146 5.27 -11.23 1.24
CA GLY A 146 6.47 -10.62 0.67
C GLY A 146 6.22 -9.66 -0.51
N THR A 147 5.03 -9.05 -0.62
CA THR A 147 4.68 -8.15 -1.74
C THR A 147 5.16 -6.71 -1.56
N ALA A 148 5.72 -6.38 -0.40
CA ALA A 148 5.99 -5.02 0.07
C ALA A 148 4.73 -4.11 0.11
N LEU A 149 3.54 -4.71 0.24
CA LEU A 149 2.28 -3.99 0.46
C LEU A 149 1.70 -4.34 1.83
N LEU A 150 1.07 -3.34 2.44
CA LEU A 150 0.17 -3.50 3.58
C LEU A 150 -1.27 -3.60 3.07
N LEU A 151 -2.24 -3.99 3.92
CA LEU A 151 -3.65 -3.92 3.50
C LEU A 151 -4.02 -2.49 3.16
N MET A 152 -3.65 -1.56 4.03
CA MET A 152 -3.67 -0.12 3.83
C MET A 152 -2.42 0.50 4.45
N ASP A 153 -1.90 1.54 3.80
CA ASP A 153 -0.70 2.24 4.25
C ASP A 153 -1.03 3.21 5.41
N PRO A 154 -0.14 3.46 6.39
CA PRO A 154 -0.31 4.48 7.45
C PRO A 154 -0.06 5.91 6.92
N TYR A 155 -0.36 6.14 5.64
CA TYR A 155 -0.18 7.39 4.91
C TYR A 155 -1.02 7.36 3.64
N VAL A 156 -1.11 8.49 2.94
CA VAL A 156 -1.94 8.61 1.74
C VAL A 156 -1.13 8.29 0.50
N THR A 157 -1.63 7.34 -0.28
CA THR A 157 -1.16 7.03 -1.63
C THR A 157 -2.36 6.91 -2.58
N PRO A 158 -2.15 6.76 -3.90
CA PRO A 158 -3.25 6.42 -4.79
C PRO A 158 -3.98 5.12 -4.40
N ARG A 159 -3.32 4.19 -3.68
CA ARG A 159 -3.93 2.96 -3.16
C ARG A 159 -5.02 3.24 -2.12
N SER A 160 -4.87 4.32 -1.35
CA SER A 160 -5.87 4.76 -0.36
C SER A 160 -7.25 4.99 -0.99
N PHE A 161 -7.31 5.26 -2.29
CA PHE A 161 -8.55 5.39 -3.07
C PHE A 161 -8.89 4.11 -3.85
N SER A 162 -7.92 3.52 -4.57
CA SER A 162 -8.21 2.37 -5.44
C SER A 162 -8.67 1.15 -4.65
N THR A 163 -8.16 0.94 -3.44
CA THR A 163 -8.52 -0.22 -2.60
C THR A 163 -9.99 -0.21 -2.16
N PRO A 164 -10.52 0.83 -1.50
CA PRO A 164 -11.94 0.88 -1.16
C PRO A 164 -12.86 0.84 -2.39
N LEU A 165 -12.49 1.49 -3.49
CA LEU A 165 -13.24 1.43 -4.75
C LEU A 165 -13.31 -0.01 -5.31
N GLY A 166 -12.17 -0.74 -5.27
CA GLY A 166 -12.13 -2.15 -5.63
C GLY A 166 -13.02 -3.03 -4.76
N LEU A 167 -13.05 -2.79 -3.44
CA LEU A 167 -13.93 -3.53 -2.51
C LEU A 167 -15.41 -3.25 -2.78
N PHE A 168 -15.79 -1.99 -3.05
CA PHE A 168 -17.16 -1.67 -3.48
C PHE A 168 -17.52 -2.38 -4.79
N ALA A 169 -16.59 -2.45 -5.75
CA ALA A 169 -16.81 -3.15 -7.01
C ALA A 169 -16.99 -4.66 -6.81
N VAL A 170 -16.26 -5.28 -5.88
CA VAL A 170 -16.46 -6.68 -5.47
C VAL A 170 -17.83 -6.86 -4.83
N ALA A 171 -18.24 -5.95 -3.93
CA ALA A 171 -19.54 -6.02 -3.27
C ALA A 171 -20.72 -5.92 -4.26
N LEU A 172 -20.59 -5.09 -5.31
CA LEU A 172 -21.55 -5.03 -6.41
C LEU A 172 -21.57 -6.30 -7.25
N ALA A 173 -20.41 -6.90 -7.55
CA ALA A 173 -20.32 -8.13 -8.34
C ALA A 173 -20.97 -9.34 -7.64
N ILE A 174 -21.00 -9.34 -6.31
CA ILE A 174 -21.67 -10.36 -5.49
C ILE A 174 -23.20 -10.17 -5.49
N ASP A 175 -23.69 -8.94 -5.70
CA ASP A 175 -25.11 -8.63 -5.59
C ASP A 175 -25.94 -9.40 -6.62
N ARG A 176 -26.90 -10.18 -6.14
CA ARG A 176 -27.90 -10.82 -7.01
C ARG A 176 -29.18 -10.01 -7.14
N ARG A 177 -29.41 -9.01 -6.29
CA ARG A 177 -30.60 -8.14 -6.35
C ARG A 177 -30.47 -7.10 -7.46
N THR A 178 -29.25 -6.64 -7.70
CA THR A 178 -28.93 -5.73 -8.78
C THR A 178 -28.92 -6.49 -10.11
N SER A 179 -29.56 -5.93 -11.16
CA SER A 179 -29.52 -6.53 -12.48
C SER A 179 -28.07 -6.71 -12.94
N ALA A 180 -27.79 -7.77 -13.72
CA ALA A 180 -26.43 -8.08 -14.16
C ALA A 180 -25.76 -6.87 -14.84
N THR A 181 -26.51 -6.17 -15.68
CA THR A 181 -26.08 -4.97 -16.38
C THR A 181 -25.72 -3.83 -15.42
N ARG A 182 -26.56 -3.55 -14.42
CA ARG A 182 -26.29 -2.48 -13.43
C ARG A 182 -25.09 -2.83 -12.54
N ALA A 183 -24.95 -4.09 -12.13
CA ALA A 183 -23.81 -4.55 -11.35
C ALA A 183 -22.51 -4.39 -12.15
N LEU A 184 -22.49 -4.81 -13.42
CA LEU A 184 -21.34 -4.65 -14.31
C LEU A 184 -21.00 -3.18 -14.54
N LEU A 185 -21.97 -2.34 -14.88
CA LEU A 185 -21.74 -0.92 -15.14
C LEU A 185 -21.23 -0.20 -13.89
N GLY A 186 -21.83 -0.46 -12.72
CA GLY A 186 -21.39 0.10 -11.45
C GLY A 186 -19.99 -0.36 -11.06
N SER A 187 -19.69 -1.66 -11.18
CA SER A 187 -18.33 -2.17 -10.96
C SER A 187 -17.33 -1.57 -11.95
N ALA A 188 -17.69 -1.44 -13.23
CA ALA A 188 -16.83 -0.85 -14.26
C ALA A 188 -16.53 0.63 -13.97
N LEU A 189 -17.53 1.41 -13.54
CA LEU A 189 -17.33 2.82 -13.16
C LEU A 189 -16.39 2.96 -11.95
N LEU A 190 -16.58 2.12 -10.93
CA LEU A 190 -15.70 2.10 -9.74
C LEU A 190 -14.27 1.70 -10.11
N LEU A 191 -14.11 0.68 -10.96
CA LEU A 191 -12.79 0.22 -11.42
C LEU A 191 -12.12 1.25 -12.34
N PHE A 192 -12.88 1.94 -13.19
CA PHE A 192 -12.37 3.05 -13.99
C PHE A 192 -11.87 4.18 -13.10
N THR A 193 -12.66 4.57 -12.09
CA THR A 193 -12.26 5.59 -11.11
C THR A 193 -11.02 5.15 -10.32
N ALA A 194 -10.95 3.87 -9.93
CA ALA A 194 -9.77 3.29 -9.28
C ALA A 194 -8.56 3.31 -10.22
N ALA A 195 -8.74 3.07 -11.53
CA ALA A 195 -7.68 3.09 -12.51
C ALA A 195 -7.12 4.49 -12.75
N LEU A 196 -7.95 5.54 -12.69
CA LEU A 196 -7.48 6.93 -12.73
C LEU A 196 -6.52 7.24 -11.58
N MET A 197 -6.72 6.61 -10.41
CA MET A 197 -5.84 6.75 -9.26
C MET A 197 -4.63 5.84 -9.36
N HIS A 198 -4.84 4.54 -9.56
CA HIS A 198 -3.79 3.54 -9.61
C HIS A 198 -4.11 2.43 -10.62
N PRO A 199 -3.63 2.52 -11.88
CA PRO A 199 -4.01 1.59 -12.94
C PRO A 199 -3.71 0.12 -12.61
N LEU A 200 -2.50 -0.18 -12.12
CA LEU A 200 -2.08 -1.55 -11.85
C LEU A 200 -2.96 -2.24 -10.78
N MET A 201 -3.23 -1.55 -9.66
CA MET A 201 -4.10 -2.08 -8.61
C MET A 201 -5.56 -2.24 -9.09
N ALA A 202 -6.03 -1.32 -9.94
CA ALA A 202 -7.35 -1.44 -10.55
C ALA A 202 -7.47 -2.65 -11.48
N VAL A 203 -6.41 -3.00 -12.21
CA VAL A 203 -6.37 -4.23 -13.03
C VAL A 203 -6.51 -5.48 -12.15
N TYR A 204 -5.79 -5.58 -11.04
CA TYR A 204 -5.95 -6.73 -10.13
C TYR A 204 -7.33 -6.79 -9.49
N ALA A 205 -7.88 -5.64 -9.08
CA ALA A 205 -9.25 -5.58 -8.59
C ALA A 205 -10.25 -6.01 -9.69
N ALA A 206 -10.04 -5.61 -10.95
CA ALA A 206 -10.88 -5.99 -12.07
C ALA A 206 -10.86 -7.50 -12.34
N VAL A 207 -9.69 -8.15 -12.24
CA VAL A 207 -9.57 -9.61 -12.35
C VAL A 207 -10.41 -10.30 -11.26
N ILE A 208 -10.28 -9.89 -10.01
CA ILE A 208 -11.06 -10.48 -8.91
C ILE A 208 -12.56 -10.22 -9.10
N VAL A 209 -12.95 -8.99 -9.47
CA VAL A 209 -14.35 -8.63 -9.75
C VAL A 209 -14.94 -9.48 -10.87
N LEU A 210 -14.21 -9.69 -11.97
CA LEU A 210 -14.62 -10.53 -13.09
C LEU A 210 -14.83 -11.99 -12.63
N LEU A 211 -13.86 -12.56 -11.91
CA LEU A 211 -13.95 -13.94 -11.42
C LEU A 211 -15.12 -14.10 -10.45
N VAL A 212 -15.31 -13.16 -9.52
CA VAL A 212 -16.45 -13.13 -8.59
C VAL A 212 -17.76 -13.06 -9.36
N PHE A 213 -17.87 -12.17 -10.35
CA PHE A 213 -19.07 -12.02 -11.18
C PHE A 213 -19.40 -13.32 -11.93
N LEU A 214 -18.42 -13.94 -12.59
CA LEU A 214 -18.61 -15.19 -13.34
C LEU A 214 -19.03 -16.35 -12.42
N VAL A 215 -18.36 -16.54 -11.29
CA VAL A 215 -18.71 -17.57 -10.31
C VAL A 215 -20.11 -17.31 -9.73
N ASN A 216 -20.43 -16.05 -9.42
CA ASN A 216 -21.73 -15.64 -8.90
C ASN A 216 -22.87 -15.92 -9.88
N ARG A 217 -22.61 -15.80 -11.19
CA ARG A 217 -23.57 -16.09 -12.27
C ARG A 217 -23.58 -17.57 -12.72
N GLY A 218 -22.92 -18.46 -11.99
CA GLY A 218 -22.89 -19.89 -12.30
C GLY A 218 -21.90 -20.29 -13.40
N ARG A 219 -21.15 -19.33 -13.96
CA ARG A 219 -20.21 -19.51 -15.09
C ARG A 219 -18.79 -19.85 -14.62
N THR A 220 -18.64 -20.76 -13.64
CA THR A 220 -17.32 -21.10 -13.08
C THR A 220 -16.35 -21.73 -14.09
N ARG A 221 -16.84 -22.45 -15.11
CA ARG A 221 -15.96 -22.95 -16.19
C ARG A 221 -15.24 -21.79 -16.90
N LEU A 222 -15.97 -20.71 -17.21
CA LEU A 222 -15.36 -19.50 -17.77
C LEU A 222 -14.40 -18.83 -16.78
N ALA A 223 -14.76 -18.77 -15.49
CA ALA A 223 -13.86 -18.23 -14.47
C ALA A 223 -12.51 -18.99 -14.41
N ILE A 224 -12.53 -20.32 -14.52
CA ILE A 224 -11.32 -21.15 -14.57
C ILE A 224 -10.51 -20.81 -15.83
N ILE A 225 -11.15 -20.74 -17.00
CA ILE A 225 -10.48 -20.38 -18.26
C ILE A 225 -9.81 -18.99 -18.15
N PHE A 226 -10.55 -17.99 -17.67
CA PHE A 226 -10.00 -16.64 -17.49
C PHE A 226 -8.85 -16.60 -16.47
N SER A 227 -8.91 -17.41 -15.40
CA SER A 227 -7.81 -17.50 -14.43
C SER A 227 -6.53 -18.10 -15.02
N ALA A 228 -6.63 -18.94 -16.06
CA ALA A 228 -5.48 -19.51 -16.74
C ALA A 228 -4.79 -18.53 -17.70
N VAL A 229 -5.47 -17.45 -18.12
CA VAL A 229 -4.90 -16.47 -19.06
C VAL A 229 -3.63 -15.84 -18.51
N ALA A 230 -3.62 -15.38 -17.25
CA ALA A 230 -2.46 -14.70 -16.68
C ALA A 230 -1.17 -15.57 -16.66
N PRO A 231 -1.17 -16.82 -16.14
CA PRO A 231 0.03 -17.65 -16.18
C PRO A 231 0.42 -18.06 -17.60
N LEU A 232 -0.53 -18.24 -18.52
CA LEU A 232 -0.23 -18.50 -19.93
C LEU A 232 0.41 -17.29 -20.62
N SER A 233 -0.09 -16.09 -20.36
CA SER A 233 0.52 -14.84 -20.85
C SER A 233 1.89 -14.63 -20.24
N ALA A 234 2.08 -14.93 -18.95
CA ALA A 234 3.39 -14.86 -18.29
C ALA A 234 4.38 -15.86 -18.92
N ALA A 235 3.93 -17.08 -19.21
CA ALA A 235 4.74 -18.08 -19.92
C ALA A 235 5.12 -17.59 -21.33
N ALA A 236 4.18 -17.04 -22.09
CA ALA A 236 4.44 -16.52 -23.43
C ALA A 236 5.44 -15.36 -23.39
N VAL A 237 5.27 -14.40 -22.47
CA VAL A 237 6.23 -13.30 -22.29
C VAL A 237 7.61 -13.83 -21.90
N TYR A 238 7.67 -14.79 -20.97
CA TYR A 238 8.94 -15.40 -20.53
C TYR A 238 9.68 -16.11 -21.68
N LEU A 239 8.95 -16.75 -22.59
CA LEU A 239 9.52 -17.50 -23.72
C LEU A 239 9.85 -16.62 -24.93
N ILE A 240 9.21 -15.45 -25.08
CA ILE A 240 9.35 -14.61 -26.29
C ILE A 240 10.22 -13.39 -26.00
N VAL A 241 10.06 -12.75 -24.85
CA VAL A 241 10.70 -11.46 -24.55
C VAL A 241 12.10 -11.67 -23.97
N HIS A 242 13.10 -11.49 -24.83
CA HIS A 242 14.53 -11.56 -24.49
C HIS A 242 15.20 -10.18 -24.62
N GLU A 243 14.55 -9.12 -24.16
CA GLU A 243 15.13 -7.78 -24.31
C GLU A 243 16.36 -7.59 -23.41
N PRO A 244 17.52 -7.19 -23.97
CA PRO A 244 18.68 -6.84 -23.17
C PRO A 244 18.35 -5.61 -22.33
N SER A 245 18.36 -5.78 -21.01
CA SER A 245 18.26 -4.65 -20.09
C SER A 245 19.57 -3.87 -20.05
N SER A 246 19.48 -2.54 -20.00
CA SER A 246 20.68 -1.73 -19.78
C SER A 246 21.34 -2.10 -18.45
N PRO A 247 22.68 -2.05 -18.34
CA PRO A 247 23.37 -2.36 -17.09
C PRO A 247 22.86 -1.53 -15.90
N ALA A 248 22.52 -0.26 -16.14
CA ALA A 248 21.95 0.63 -15.15
C ALA A 248 20.55 0.18 -14.68
N TYR A 249 19.68 -0.25 -15.60
CA TYR A 249 18.35 -0.75 -15.25
C TYR A 249 18.46 -2.07 -14.46
N ARG A 250 19.35 -2.97 -14.89
CA ARG A 250 19.64 -4.21 -14.18
C ARG A 250 20.16 -3.95 -12.77
N GLN A 251 21.03 -2.95 -12.60
CA GLN A 251 21.50 -2.53 -11.28
C GLN A 251 20.35 -2.03 -10.40
N ALA A 252 19.45 -1.21 -10.94
CA ALA A 252 18.30 -0.66 -10.20
C ALA A 252 17.33 -1.75 -9.74
N ILE A 253 16.90 -2.62 -10.65
CA ILE A 253 15.87 -3.64 -10.33
C ILE A 253 16.39 -4.73 -9.39
N LEU A 254 17.70 -5.01 -9.37
CA LEU A 254 18.31 -6.02 -8.52
C LEU A 254 18.80 -5.47 -7.16
N LEU A 255 18.50 -4.22 -6.82
CA LEU A 255 18.81 -3.70 -5.49
C LEU A 255 18.12 -4.53 -4.38
N PRO A 256 18.74 -4.68 -3.20
CA PRO A 256 18.15 -5.44 -2.09
C PRO A 256 16.74 -4.99 -1.69
N ALA A 257 16.46 -3.68 -1.79
CA ALA A 257 15.15 -3.09 -1.55
C ALA A 257 14.03 -3.64 -2.47
N HIS A 258 14.39 -4.24 -3.61
CA HIS A 258 13.49 -4.83 -4.59
C HIS A 258 13.41 -6.35 -4.53
N SER A 259 13.94 -6.98 -3.48
CA SER A 259 13.82 -8.43 -3.26
C SER A 259 12.36 -8.93 -3.32
N TYR A 260 11.38 -8.08 -2.96
CA TYR A 260 9.95 -8.36 -3.08
C TYR A 260 9.48 -8.66 -4.52
N LEU A 261 10.17 -8.17 -5.55
CA LEU A 261 9.83 -8.43 -6.95
C LEU A 261 10.10 -9.89 -7.36
N PHE A 262 11.04 -10.56 -6.69
CA PHE A 262 11.53 -11.88 -7.07
C PHE A 262 11.17 -12.89 -6.00
N PRO A 263 10.15 -13.75 -6.23
CA PRO A 263 9.77 -14.78 -5.26
C PRO A 263 10.93 -15.68 -4.82
N THR A 264 11.96 -15.86 -5.64
CA THR A 264 13.18 -16.62 -5.29
C THR A 264 14.03 -16.00 -4.18
N HIS A 265 13.88 -14.70 -3.92
CA HIS A 265 14.58 -13.99 -2.85
C HIS A 265 13.73 -13.83 -1.58
N TRP A 266 12.51 -14.36 -1.58
CA TRP A 266 11.61 -14.24 -0.43
C TRP A 266 12.07 -15.14 0.72
N VAL A 267 11.83 -14.66 1.94
CA VAL A 267 12.17 -15.40 3.15
C VAL A 267 11.08 -16.43 3.47
N HIS A 268 11.41 -17.45 4.28
CA HIS A 268 10.51 -18.58 4.56
C HIS A 268 9.09 -18.20 5.00
N ARG A 269 8.96 -17.14 5.80
CA ARG A 269 7.67 -16.62 6.29
C ARG A 269 6.76 -16.11 5.17
N ASP A 270 7.31 -15.60 4.07
CA ASP A 270 6.53 -15.04 2.97
C ASP A 270 5.83 -16.16 2.18
N TYR A 271 6.47 -17.33 2.02
CA TYR A 271 5.81 -18.48 1.40
C TYR A 271 4.63 -18.98 2.24
N ILE A 272 4.73 -18.93 3.57
CA ILE A 272 3.60 -19.20 4.47
C ILE A 272 2.50 -18.17 4.23
N GLY A 273 2.86 -16.90 4.08
CA GLY A 273 1.93 -15.82 3.72
C GLY A 273 1.23 -16.03 2.37
N VAL A 274 1.86 -16.69 1.39
CA VAL A 274 1.19 -17.07 0.13
C VAL A 274 0.25 -18.26 0.35
N ALA A 275 0.72 -19.30 1.03
CA ALA A 275 -0.02 -20.54 1.22
C ALA A 275 -1.26 -20.36 2.11
N ALA A 276 -1.18 -19.55 3.17
CA ALA A 276 -2.25 -19.43 4.15
C ALA A 276 -3.58 -18.91 3.55
N PRO A 277 -3.64 -17.79 2.79
CA PRO A 277 -4.85 -17.37 2.09
C PRO A 277 -5.37 -18.41 1.09
N ILE A 278 -4.48 -19.08 0.34
CA ILE A 278 -4.87 -20.10 -0.65
C ILE A 278 -5.58 -21.28 0.04
N VAL A 279 -4.96 -21.84 1.08
CA VAL A 279 -5.54 -22.93 1.86
C VAL A 279 -6.85 -22.48 2.51
N PHE A 280 -6.87 -21.28 3.08
CA PHE A 280 -8.08 -20.72 3.68
C PHE A 280 -9.23 -20.62 2.66
N PHE A 281 -8.99 -20.08 1.46
CA PHE A 281 -10.02 -20.01 0.42
C PHE A 281 -10.47 -21.39 -0.05
N ALA A 282 -9.55 -22.36 -0.18
CA ALA A 282 -9.90 -23.73 -0.53
C ALA A 282 -10.82 -24.37 0.52
N LEU A 283 -10.54 -24.18 1.81
CA LEU A 283 -11.37 -24.69 2.91
C LEU A 283 -12.77 -24.07 2.91
N ILE A 284 -12.88 -22.74 2.72
CA ILE A 284 -14.18 -22.06 2.67
C ILE A 284 -14.95 -22.45 1.40
N ALA A 285 -14.28 -22.55 0.26
CA ALA A 285 -14.86 -23.03 -0.99
C ALA A 285 -15.39 -24.48 -0.86
N HIS A 286 -14.64 -25.36 -0.19
CA HIS A 286 -15.08 -26.73 0.08
C HIS A 286 -16.29 -26.77 1.00
N ARG A 287 -16.27 -26.00 2.10
CA ARG A 287 -17.33 -25.99 3.12
C ARG A 287 -18.65 -25.40 2.63
N PHE A 288 -18.59 -24.25 1.96
CA PHE A 288 -19.80 -23.50 1.58
C PHE A 288 -20.15 -23.65 0.10
N GLY A 289 -19.27 -24.26 -0.70
CA GLY A 289 -19.50 -24.52 -2.11
C GLY A 289 -19.94 -23.28 -2.89
N ARG A 290 -20.85 -23.50 -3.83
CA ARG A 290 -21.38 -22.43 -4.70
C ARG A 290 -22.73 -21.89 -4.21
N THR A 291 -23.24 -22.43 -3.09
CA THR A 291 -24.57 -22.11 -2.57
C THR A 291 -24.55 -20.75 -1.88
N GLY A 292 -23.57 -20.49 -1.02
CA GLY A 292 -23.42 -19.24 -0.27
C GLY A 292 -22.56 -18.16 -0.97
N PRO A 293 -22.77 -16.86 -0.66
CA PRO A 293 -21.85 -15.80 -1.07
C PRO A 293 -20.40 -16.01 -0.60
N PRO A 294 -20.11 -16.43 0.65
CA PRO A 294 -18.74 -16.70 1.10
C PRO A 294 -18.01 -17.71 0.22
N GLY A 295 -18.64 -18.86 -0.06
CA GLY A 295 -18.02 -19.89 -0.90
C GLY A 295 -17.78 -19.44 -2.34
N ARG A 296 -18.71 -18.69 -2.95
CA ARG A 296 -18.53 -18.12 -4.29
C ARG A 296 -17.35 -17.15 -4.36
N VAL A 297 -17.20 -16.27 -3.38
CA VAL A 297 -16.08 -15.33 -3.30
C VAL A 297 -14.77 -16.07 -3.06
N SER A 298 -14.75 -17.08 -2.19
CA SER A 298 -13.57 -17.91 -1.94
C SER A 298 -13.11 -18.67 -3.18
N ILE A 299 -14.02 -19.21 -4.01
CA ILE A 299 -13.65 -19.85 -5.29
C ILE A 299 -12.96 -18.84 -6.21
N ALA A 300 -13.54 -17.64 -6.38
CA ALA A 300 -12.95 -16.61 -7.24
C ALA A 300 -11.59 -16.11 -6.70
N ALA A 301 -11.49 -15.91 -5.39
CA ALA A 301 -10.25 -15.51 -4.73
C ALA A 301 -9.17 -16.60 -4.84
N LEU A 302 -9.54 -17.88 -4.69
CA LEU A 302 -8.63 -19.01 -4.90
C LEU A 302 -8.08 -19.05 -6.33
N LEU A 303 -8.96 -18.91 -7.33
CA LEU A 303 -8.54 -18.87 -8.74
C LEU A 303 -7.57 -17.72 -9.01
N SER A 304 -7.86 -16.52 -8.48
CA SER A 304 -6.96 -15.37 -8.60
C SER A 304 -5.62 -15.59 -7.89
N ALA A 305 -5.65 -16.14 -6.68
CA ALA A 305 -4.45 -16.38 -5.88
C ALA A 305 -3.50 -17.38 -6.56
N VAL A 306 -4.05 -18.50 -7.03
CA VAL A 306 -3.29 -19.54 -7.76
C VAL A 306 -2.74 -18.96 -9.07
N SER A 307 -3.57 -18.23 -9.82
CA SER A 307 -3.16 -17.60 -11.09
C SER A 307 -1.98 -16.63 -10.91
N SER A 308 -2.05 -15.71 -9.95
CA SER A 308 -0.97 -14.77 -9.65
C SER A 308 0.29 -15.49 -9.12
N THR A 309 0.11 -16.51 -8.27
CA THR A 309 1.23 -17.29 -7.72
C THR A 309 1.97 -18.03 -8.82
N LEU A 310 1.26 -18.77 -9.69
CA LEU A 310 1.87 -19.47 -10.83
C LEU A 310 2.60 -18.50 -11.76
N SER A 311 1.97 -17.36 -12.07
CA SER A 311 2.57 -16.34 -12.93
C SER A 311 3.90 -15.82 -12.37
N ALA A 312 3.97 -15.57 -11.06
CA ALA A 312 5.17 -15.03 -10.43
C ALA A 312 6.24 -16.09 -10.19
N PHE A 313 5.89 -17.20 -9.54
CA PHE A 313 6.84 -18.20 -9.04
C PHE A 313 7.51 -19.00 -10.15
N LEU A 314 6.82 -19.19 -11.28
CA LEU A 314 7.38 -19.93 -12.40
C LEU A 314 8.23 -19.03 -13.29
N PHE A 315 7.76 -17.80 -13.57
CA PHE A 315 8.27 -17.00 -14.67
C PHE A 315 9.03 -15.72 -14.27
N ILE A 316 8.95 -15.25 -13.02
CA ILE A 316 9.73 -14.08 -12.57
C ILE A 316 11.04 -14.54 -11.96
N ARG A 317 12.16 -14.29 -12.65
CA ARG A 317 13.51 -14.72 -12.26
C ARG A 317 14.49 -13.55 -12.27
N PRO A 318 15.50 -13.51 -11.36
CA PRO A 318 16.54 -12.48 -11.34
C PRO A 318 17.41 -12.42 -12.61
N HIS A 319 17.44 -13.52 -13.37
CA HIS A 319 18.19 -13.65 -14.63
C HIS A 319 17.29 -13.61 -15.88
N GLY A 320 15.97 -13.46 -15.71
CA GLY A 320 15.00 -13.49 -16.81
C GLY A 320 14.55 -12.10 -17.29
N SER A 321 13.46 -12.07 -18.05
CA SER A 321 12.84 -10.82 -18.49
C SER A 321 12.29 -10.02 -17.31
N PHE A 322 12.78 -8.79 -17.15
CA PHE A 322 12.34 -7.88 -16.10
C PHE A 322 10.96 -7.25 -16.35
N LEU A 323 10.37 -7.45 -17.54
CA LEU A 323 9.02 -6.96 -17.86
C LEU A 323 7.97 -7.59 -16.92
N LEU A 324 8.06 -8.90 -16.68
CA LEU A 324 7.17 -9.60 -15.76
C LEU A 324 7.35 -9.14 -14.31
N ALA A 325 8.59 -8.83 -13.91
CA ALA A 325 8.88 -8.27 -12.60
C ALA A 325 8.21 -6.89 -12.44
N ALA A 326 8.28 -6.03 -13.46
CA ALA A 326 7.63 -4.71 -13.44
C ALA A 326 6.10 -4.79 -13.36
N LEU A 327 5.49 -5.86 -13.88
CA LEU A 327 4.05 -6.14 -13.76
C LEU A 327 3.62 -6.61 -12.37
N GLN A 328 4.54 -6.96 -11.46
CA GLN A 328 4.29 -7.22 -10.03
C GLN A 328 3.05 -8.07 -9.67
N PRO A 329 2.77 -9.20 -10.35
CA PRO A 329 1.51 -9.95 -10.23
C PRO A 329 1.13 -10.35 -8.80
N MET A 330 2.12 -10.54 -7.92
CA MET A 330 1.88 -10.86 -6.51
C MET A 330 1.17 -9.73 -5.74
N ARG A 331 1.19 -8.48 -6.21
CA ARG A 331 0.45 -7.36 -5.58
C ARG A 331 -1.07 -7.56 -5.58
N SER A 332 -1.60 -8.50 -6.37
CA SER A 332 -3.00 -8.94 -6.25
C SER A 332 -3.34 -9.49 -4.86
N PHE A 333 -2.34 -10.00 -4.12
CA PHE A 333 -2.51 -10.52 -2.77
C PHE A 333 -2.98 -9.47 -1.75
N GLN A 334 -2.79 -8.18 -2.00
CA GLN A 334 -3.35 -7.13 -1.11
C GLN A 334 -4.88 -7.28 -1.01
N MET A 335 -5.58 -7.32 -2.14
CA MET A 335 -7.04 -7.47 -2.18
C MET A 335 -7.46 -8.85 -1.63
N LEU A 336 -6.69 -9.90 -1.93
CA LEU A 336 -6.97 -11.25 -1.43
C LEU A 336 -6.86 -11.31 0.09
N TYR A 337 -5.82 -10.73 0.69
CA TYR A 337 -5.66 -10.66 2.14
C TYR A 337 -6.80 -9.90 2.80
N ILE A 338 -7.27 -8.78 2.22
CA ILE A 338 -8.44 -8.06 2.75
C ILE A 338 -9.67 -8.98 2.74
N ILE A 339 -9.90 -9.72 1.65
CA ILE A 339 -11.00 -10.69 1.57
C ILE A 339 -10.82 -11.83 2.59
N THR A 340 -9.59 -12.33 2.79
CA THR A 340 -9.26 -13.33 3.82
C THR A 340 -9.64 -12.84 5.21
N VAL A 341 -9.20 -11.63 5.58
CA VAL A 341 -9.50 -11.02 6.88
C VAL A 341 -11.00 -10.83 7.09
N LEU A 342 -11.73 -10.34 6.08
CA LEU A 342 -13.18 -10.17 6.17
C LEU A 342 -13.93 -11.50 6.32
N LEU A 343 -13.52 -12.52 5.57
CA LEU A 343 -14.12 -13.85 5.67
C LEU A 343 -13.82 -14.49 7.02
N ALA A 344 -12.55 -14.44 7.48
CA ALA A 344 -12.15 -14.97 8.78
C ALA A 344 -12.92 -14.28 9.91
N GLY A 345 -12.97 -12.96 9.91
CA GLY A 345 -13.69 -12.20 10.92
C GLY A 345 -15.19 -12.49 10.92
N GLY A 346 -15.84 -12.53 9.75
CA GLY A 346 -17.28 -12.82 9.72
C GLY A 346 -17.63 -14.25 10.12
N LEU A 347 -16.78 -15.22 9.79
CA LEU A 347 -16.93 -16.61 10.25
C LEU A 347 -16.75 -16.71 11.77
N ILE A 348 -15.72 -16.05 12.34
CA ILE A 348 -15.52 -15.98 13.79
C ILE A 348 -16.73 -15.32 14.48
N GLY A 349 -17.22 -14.19 13.95
CA GLY A 349 -18.40 -13.50 14.47
C GLY A 349 -19.68 -14.33 14.39
N SER A 350 -19.74 -15.35 13.53
CA SER A 350 -20.88 -16.26 13.49
C SER A 350 -20.97 -17.17 14.74
N TYR A 351 -19.84 -17.42 15.41
CA TYR A 351 -19.79 -18.14 16.69
C TYR A 351 -20.20 -17.27 17.88
N LEU A 352 -20.16 -15.94 17.73
CA LEU A 352 -20.59 -14.98 18.75
C LEU A 352 -22.12 -14.80 18.77
N SER A 353 -22.80 -15.12 17.67
CA SER A 353 -24.26 -14.97 17.58
C SER A 353 -24.94 -16.00 18.51
N PRO A 354 -25.89 -15.60 19.37
CA PRO A 354 -26.61 -16.53 20.23
C PRO A 354 -27.32 -17.60 19.40
N ARG A 355 -27.07 -18.88 19.69
CA ARG A 355 -27.85 -20.00 19.15
C ARG A 355 -28.59 -20.66 20.30
N SER A 356 -29.92 -20.50 20.29
CA SER A 356 -30.92 -21.12 21.17
C SER A 356 -30.66 -21.00 22.69
N PRO A 357 -31.66 -20.62 23.52
CA PRO A 357 -31.48 -20.41 24.96
C PRO A 357 -30.96 -21.62 25.77
N SER A 358 -30.99 -22.84 25.22
CA SER A 358 -30.73 -24.07 25.97
C SER A 358 -29.25 -24.51 26.06
N GLN A 359 -28.29 -23.73 25.52
CA GLN A 359 -26.85 -24.10 25.49
C GLN A 359 -25.89 -23.04 26.08
N ASP A 360 -26.38 -22.07 26.84
CA ASP A 360 -25.61 -20.87 27.20
C ASP A 360 -24.55 -21.06 28.32
N GLY A 361 -24.60 -22.13 29.13
CA GLY A 361 -23.72 -22.29 30.30
C GLY A 361 -22.22 -22.49 30.03
N LYS A 362 -21.84 -23.16 28.93
CA LYS A 362 -20.41 -23.44 28.59
C LYS A 362 -19.81 -22.51 27.52
N LYS A 363 -20.62 -21.65 26.89
CA LYS A 363 -20.19 -20.79 25.76
C LYS A 363 -19.91 -19.34 26.15
N SER A 364 -20.12 -18.95 27.40
CA SER A 364 -19.89 -17.56 27.85
C SER A 364 -18.41 -17.16 27.72
N SER A 365 -17.49 -17.98 28.25
CA SER A 365 -16.04 -17.68 28.23
C SER A 365 -15.43 -17.63 26.83
N SER A 366 -15.88 -18.49 25.89
CA SER A 366 -15.38 -18.47 24.51
C SER A 366 -15.85 -17.25 23.73
N ARG A 367 -17.03 -16.68 24.05
CA ARG A 367 -17.48 -15.41 23.45
C ARG A 367 -16.58 -14.23 23.87
N PHE A 368 -16.16 -14.17 25.13
CA PHE A 368 -15.22 -13.15 25.60
C PHE A 368 -13.85 -13.25 24.93
N ILE A 369 -13.30 -14.46 24.81
CA ILE A 369 -12.02 -14.70 24.11
C ILE A 369 -12.12 -14.23 22.65
N LEU A 370 -13.18 -14.61 21.94
CA LEU A 370 -13.35 -14.21 20.54
C LEU A 370 -13.55 -12.70 20.39
N LEU A 371 -14.31 -12.04 21.28
CA LEU A 371 -14.46 -10.58 21.26
C LEU A 371 -13.15 -9.83 21.57
N SER A 372 -12.25 -10.44 22.34
CA SER A 372 -10.93 -9.87 22.66
C SER A 372 -9.95 -9.93 21.49
N LEU A 373 -10.19 -10.77 20.48
CA LEU A 373 -9.23 -11.04 19.41
C LEU A 373 -8.89 -9.79 18.56
N PRO A 374 -9.86 -9.00 18.02
CA PRO A 374 -9.53 -7.79 17.28
C PRO A 374 -8.78 -6.77 18.14
N ILE A 375 -9.10 -6.70 19.44
CA ILE A 375 -8.40 -5.81 20.39
C ILE A 375 -6.96 -6.26 20.57
N ALA A 376 -6.72 -7.56 20.79
CA ALA A 376 -5.37 -8.10 20.93
C ALA A 376 -4.53 -7.88 19.66
N ILE A 377 -5.11 -8.07 18.48
CA ILE A 377 -4.46 -7.80 17.19
C ILE A 377 -4.19 -6.30 17.03
N ALA A 378 -5.13 -5.43 17.40
CA ALA A 378 -4.93 -3.98 17.35
C ALA A 378 -3.78 -3.54 18.27
N VAL A 379 -3.72 -4.06 19.51
CA VAL A 379 -2.62 -3.78 20.44
C VAL A 379 -1.29 -4.27 19.87
N LEU A 380 -1.25 -5.48 19.30
CA LEU A 380 -0.05 -5.98 18.63
C LEU A 380 0.36 -5.07 17.47
N MET A 381 -0.58 -4.67 16.61
CA MET A 381 -0.30 -3.79 15.48
C MET A 381 0.16 -2.40 15.92
N PHE A 382 -0.34 -1.86 17.04
CA PHE A 382 0.18 -0.63 17.63
C PHE A 382 1.66 -0.77 17.98
N PHE A 383 2.06 -1.85 18.65
CA PHE A 383 3.48 -2.09 18.96
C PHE A 383 4.32 -2.30 17.70
N VAL A 384 3.78 -3.00 16.68
CA VAL A 384 4.45 -3.14 15.38
C VAL A 384 4.70 -1.77 14.76
N GLN A 385 3.69 -0.89 14.70
CA GLN A 385 3.85 0.45 14.12
C GLN A 385 4.79 1.33 14.93
N ARG A 386 4.74 1.26 16.27
CA ARG A 386 5.71 1.95 17.15
C ARG A 386 7.13 1.45 16.98
N HIS A 387 7.32 0.19 16.57
CA HIS A 387 8.64 -0.35 16.30
C HIS A 387 9.14 0.01 14.89
N VAL A 388 8.26 0.01 13.88
CA VAL A 388 8.58 0.40 12.50
C VAL A 388 9.00 1.87 12.43
N TYR A 389 8.28 2.76 13.14
CA TYR A 389 8.56 4.20 13.20
C TYR A 389 8.98 4.60 14.62
N SER A 390 10.17 4.12 15.01
CA SER A 390 10.65 4.19 16.40
C SER A 390 11.11 5.58 16.80
N ALA A 391 11.73 6.32 15.89
CA ALA A 391 12.28 7.66 16.10
C ALA A 391 11.24 8.77 15.88
N SER A 392 10.19 8.48 15.11
CA SER A 392 9.14 9.41 14.70
C SER A 392 7.97 9.43 15.70
N ALA A 393 7.20 10.52 15.67
CA ALA A 393 5.93 10.58 16.40
C ALA A 393 4.96 9.55 15.80
N HIS A 394 4.17 8.86 16.64
CA HIS A 394 3.24 7.84 16.13
C HIS A 394 2.17 8.42 15.21
N VAL A 395 1.69 9.63 15.53
CA VAL A 395 0.82 10.43 14.66
C VAL A 395 1.56 11.73 14.39
N GLU A 396 2.03 11.91 13.16
CA GLU A 396 2.71 13.12 12.73
C GLU A 396 1.68 14.18 12.32
N CYS A 397 1.20 14.92 13.32
CA CYS A 397 0.22 15.99 13.12
C CYS A 397 0.80 17.14 12.26
N PRO A 398 -0.02 17.81 11.44
CA PRO A 398 0.35 19.04 10.77
C PRO A 398 0.91 20.06 11.78
N GLU A 399 1.96 20.78 11.37
CA GLU A 399 2.60 21.88 12.13
C GLU A 399 3.30 21.48 13.44
N ALA A 400 3.17 20.23 13.90
CA ALA A 400 3.90 19.76 15.05
C ALA A 400 5.41 19.62 14.74
N PRO A 401 6.31 20.06 15.63
CA PRO A 401 7.74 19.88 15.43
C PRO A 401 8.10 18.38 15.46
N PRO A 402 8.97 17.90 14.56
CA PRO A 402 9.29 16.49 14.48
C PRO A 402 10.18 16.05 15.63
N ARG A 403 9.90 14.85 16.15
CA ARG A 403 10.73 14.20 17.17
C ARG A 403 11.98 13.57 16.57
N ASN A 404 11.91 13.12 15.32
CA ASN A 404 12.99 12.41 14.64
C ASN A 404 14.13 13.39 14.26
N PRO A 405 15.38 13.15 14.70
CA PRO A 405 16.53 14.00 14.38
C PRO A 405 16.81 14.16 12.87
N TRP A 406 16.48 13.17 12.04
CA TRP A 406 16.60 13.30 10.58
C TRP A 406 15.58 14.28 10.02
N GLN A 407 14.31 14.16 10.42
CA GLN A 407 13.26 15.10 10.03
C GLN A 407 13.60 16.54 10.50
N GLN A 408 14.19 16.71 11.69
CA GLN A 408 14.68 18.01 12.16
C GLN A 408 15.74 18.60 11.22
N ALA A 409 16.70 17.78 10.76
CA ALA A 409 17.68 18.22 9.79
C ALA A 409 17.02 18.60 8.44
N PHE A 410 16.03 17.83 7.99
CA PHE A 410 15.30 18.14 6.75
C PHE A 410 14.52 19.45 6.86
N LEU A 411 13.84 19.70 7.99
CA LEU A 411 13.18 20.99 8.23
C LEU A 411 14.18 22.14 8.30
N TRP A 412 15.32 21.95 8.99
CA TRP A 412 16.37 22.96 9.02
C TRP A 412 16.85 23.29 7.60
N ILE A 413 17.08 22.28 6.76
CA ILE A 413 17.44 22.45 5.34
C ILE A 413 16.40 23.28 4.60
N ARG A 414 15.11 22.96 4.78
CA ARG A 414 14.01 23.69 4.15
C ARG A 414 14.04 25.18 4.50
N ASP A 415 14.39 25.51 5.73
CA ASP A 415 14.25 26.87 6.25
C ASP A 415 15.56 27.69 6.06
N HIS A 416 16.73 27.04 5.90
CA HIS A 416 18.04 27.71 5.92
C HIS A 416 18.89 27.54 4.64
N THR A 417 18.36 26.90 3.60
CA THR A 417 19.07 26.76 2.32
C THR A 417 18.28 27.37 1.16
N PRO A 418 18.92 27.82 0.06
CA PRO A 418 18.21 28.33 -1.12
C PRO A 418 17.24 27.31 -1.71
N SER A 419 16.10 27.74 -2.25
CA SER A 419 15.08 26.85 -2.83
C SER A 419 15.59 26.02 -4.01
N ASN A 420 16.58 26.53 -4.74
CA ASN A 420 17.26 25.84 -5.84
C ASN A 420 18.49 25.01 -5.38
N ALA A 421 18.69 24.83 -4.08
CA ALA A 421 19.80 24.03 -3.57
C ALA A 421 19.66 22.56 -3.98
N VAL A 422 20.80 21.99 -4.38
CA VAL A 422 20.94 20.59 -4.81
C VAL A 422 21.79 19.87 -3.79
N PHE A 423 21.21 18.82 -3.21
CA PHE A 423 21.84 18.02 -2.17
C PHE A 423 22.40 16.72 -2.74
N ALA A 424 23.49 16.28 -2.13
CA ALA A 424 23.92 14.89 -2.13
C ALA A 424 23.87 14.35 -0.70
N ALA A 425 23.47 13.10 -0.56
CA ALA A 425 23.41 12.38 0.71
C ALA A 425 23.81 10.91 0.50
N ASN A 426 23.90 10.13 1.58
CA ASN A 426 24.00 8.68 1.46
C ASN A 426 22.85 8.15 0.56
N PRO A 427 23.11 7.39 -0.52
CA PRO A 427 22.06 6.92 -1.41
C PRO A 427 21.07 5.96 -0.72
N GLY A 428 21.49 5.32 0.38
CA GLY A 428 20.63 4.53 1.25
C GLY A 428 20.02 5.30 2.42
N LEU A 429 20.00 6.65 2.40
CA LEU A 429 19.52 7.52 3.50
C LEU A 429 18.21 7.04 4.12
N ILE A 430 17.21 6.75 3.29
CA ILE A 430 15.87 6.34 3.73
C ILE A 430 15.85 4.98 4.45
N PHE A 431 16.90 4.19 4.32
CA PHE A 431 17.04 2.87 4.92
C PHE A 431 17.98 2.87 6.13
N LEU A 432 18.49 4.04 6.53
CA LEU A 432 19.33 4.16 7.71
C LEU A 432 18.52 3.93 8.99
N GLU A 433 19.16 3.32 9.96
CA GLU A 433 18.56 3.09 11.28
C GLU A 433 18.15 4.42 11.94
N GLY A 434 16.92 4.46 12.47
CA GLY A 434 16.34 5.65 13.09
C GLY A 434 15.91 6.76 12.11
N GLU A 435 16.09 6.61 10.80
CA GLU A 435 15.58 7.56 9.80
C GLU A 435 14.07 7.41 9.61
N ASP A 436 13.53 6.20 9.82
CA ASP A 436 12.10 5.87 9.77
C ASP A 436 11.46 6.03 8.38
N SER A 437 12.24 5.81 7.32
CA SER A 437 11.84 5.89 5.91
C SER A 437 11.22 7.23 5.49
N GLN A 438 11.72 8.34 6.02
CA GLN A 438 11.17 9.67 5.80
C GLN A 438 11.65 10.27 4.46
N GLY A 439 10.73 10.86 3.70
CA GLY A 439 11.06 11.41 2.39
C GLY A 439 11.84 12.72 2.48
N PHE A 440 13.16 12.70 2.27
CA PHE A 440 14.00 13.91 2.23
C PHE A 440 13.38 15.03 1.38
N ARG A 441 13.13 14.77 0.09
CA ARG A 441 12.57 15.78 -0.84
C ARG A 441 11.19 16.27 -0.39
N ALA A 442 10.42 15.40 0.27
CA ALA A 442 9.08 15.68 0.78
C ALA A 442 9.08 16.50 2.08
N ILE A 443 10.19 16.56 2.83
CA ILE A 443 10.27 17.37 4.05
C ILE A 443 11.13 18.61 3.81
N ALA A 444 12.32 18.43 3.23
CA ALA A 444 13.29 19.48 2.96
C ALA A 444 12.85 20.44 1.86
N VAL A 445 11.96 20.02 0.93
CA VAL A 445 11.57 20.85 -0.24
C VAL A 445 12.82 21.27 -1.05
N ARG A 446 13.83 20.41 -1.13
CA ARG A 446 15.06 20.64 -1.90
C ARG A 446 15.33 19.47 -2.82
N SER A 447 16.08 19.74 -3.89
CA SER A 447 16.55 18.71 -4.80
C SER A 447 17.56 17.81 -4.10
N LEU A 448 17.46 16.52 -4.36
CA LEU A 448 18.43 15.51 -3.96
C LEU A 448 18.82 14.73 -5.22
N LEU A 449 20.09 14.42 -5.37
CA LEU A 449 20.54 13.48 -6.40
C LEU A 449 19.84 12.11 -6.22
N ALA A 450 19.55 11.42 -7.31
CA ALA A 450 18.82 10.16 -7.30
C ALA A 450 19.44 9.12 -6.34
N ASN A 451 18.60 8.45 -5.56
CA ASN A 451 19.01 7.58 -4.48
C ASN A 451 18.43 6.16 -4.62
N ASP A 452 18.61 5.31 -3.61
CA ASP A 452 18.16 3.92 -3.67
C ASP A 452 16.63 3.80 -3.71
N LYS A 453 15.88 4.76 -3.16
CA LYS A 453 14.40 4.78 -3.29
C LYS A 453 13.95 5.13 -4.71
N ASP A 454 14.67 6.02 -5.39
CA ASP A 454 14.36 6.40 -6.78
C ASP A 454 14.54 5.23 -7.76
N SER A 455 15.25 4.18 -7.38
CA SER A 455 15.34 2.95 -8.17
C SER A 455 13.98 2.28 -8.37
N GLY A 456 13.03 2.44 -7.44
CA GLY A 456 11.66 1.95 -7.60
C GLY A 456 10.92 2.66 -8.74
N LEU A 457 11.24 3.93 -9.00
CA LEU A 457 10.76 4.65 -10.18
C LEU A 457 11.44 4.13 -11.44
N VAL A 458 12.73 3.80 -11.39
CA VAL A 458 13.45 3.21 -12.52
C VAL A 458 12.81 1.89 -12.96
N VAL A 459 12.39 1.04 -12.02
CA VAL A 459 11.69 -0.23 -12.32
C VAL A 459 10.41 0.00 -13.15
N VAL A 460 9.68 1.09 -12.88
CA VAL A 460 8.44 1.42 -13.60
C VAL A 460 8.73 2.25 -14.86
N PHE A 461 9.80 3.04 -14.84
CA PHE A 461 10.21 3.97 -15.90
C PHE A 461 11.68 3.72 -16.30
N PRO A 462 11.96 2.64 -17.07
CA PRO A 462 13.32 2.26 -17.46
C PRO A 462 14.19 3.38 -18.08
N PRO A 463 13.65 4.37 -18.83
CA PRO A 463 14.45 5.47 -19.35
C PRO A 463 15.18 6.31 -18.28
N LEU A 464 14.75 6.29 -17.02
CA LEU A 464 15.42 6.99 -15.91
C LEU A 464 16.70 6.28 -15.44
N ALA A 465 16.95 5.05 -15.86
CA ALA A 465 18.03 4.22 -15.34
C ALA A 465 19.43 4.85 -15.48
N ALA A 466 19.72 5.45 -16.63
CA ALA A 466 21.04 6.03 -16.89
C ALA A 466 21.33 7.22 -15.96
N GLN A 467 20.38 8.16 -15.86
CA GLN A 467 20.47 9.30 -14.95
C GLN A 467 20.58 8.84 -13.50
N TRP A 468 19.72 7.91 -13.09
CA TRP A 468 19.74 7.33 -11.75
C TRP A 468 21.11 6.74 -11.40
N ALA A 469 21.71 5.96 -12.30
CA ALA A 469 23.00 5.32 -12.04
C ALA A 469 24.12 6.36 -11.87
N ILE A 470 24.16 7.42 -12.69
CA ILE A 470 25.15 8.50 -12.58
C ILE A 470 25.02 9.19 -11.21
N GLU A 471 23.81 9.63 -10.86
CA GLU A 471 23.56 10.40 -9.65
C GLU A 471 23.72 9.56 -8.37
N ARG A 472 23.25 8.31 -8.38
CA ARG A 472 23.43 7.38 -7.25
C ARG A 472 24.88 7.02 -7.04
N ASN A 473 25.61 6.65 -8.10
CA ASN A 473 26.98 6.16 -7.97
C ASN A 473 27.94 7.26 -7.50
N ALA A 474 27.66 8.53 -7.85
CA ALA A 474 28.42 9.66 -7.33
C ALA A 474 28.31 9.83 -5.81
N GLN A 475 27.23 9.34 -5.20
CA GLN A 475 26.96 9.41 -3.77
C GLN A 475 27.45 8.20 -2.96
N LEU A 476 27.95 7.14 -3.61
CA LEU A 476 28.38 5.93 -2.91
C LEU A 476 29.55 6.19 -1.96
N GLY A 477 29.36 5.81 -0.70
CA GLY A 477 30.37 5.96 0.35
C GLY A 477 30.62 7.42 0.78
N LEU A 478 29.67 8.34 0.52
CA LEU A 478 29.84 9.78 0.71
C LEU A 478 30.42 10.18 2.09
N ASP A 479 29.99 9.51 3.16
CA ASP A 479 30.46 9.76 4.52
C ASP A 479 31.95 9.43 4.73
N LYS A 480 32.52 8.54 3.92
CA LYS A 480 33.91 8.06 4.01
C LYS A 480 34.87 8.79 3.07
N LEU A 481 34.36 9.53 2.10
CA LEU A 481 35.18 10.26 1.13
C LEU A 481 35.87 11.45 1.79
N SER A 482 37.05 11.81 1.29
CA SER A 482 37.69 13.09 1.61
C SER A 482 36.96 14.25 0.94
N ASP A 483 37.11 15.48 1.45
CA ASP A 483 36.48 16.67 0.87
C ASP A 483 36.87 16.92 -0.61
N PRO A 484 38.15 16.72 -1.03
CA PRO A 484 38.51 16.81 -2.45
C PRO A 484 37.79 15.78 -3.33
N GLU A 485 37.63 14.55 -2.87
CA GLU A 485 36.89 13.51 -3.60
C GLU A 485 35.40 13.84 -3.71
N ARG A 486 34.79 14.35 -2.62
CA ARG A 486 33.40 14.84 -2.63
C ARG A 486 33.23 15.93 -3.67
N LEU A 487 34.13 16.91 -3.70
CA LEU A 487 34.08 18.02 -4.65
C LEU A 487 34.23 17.54 -6.09
N ALA A 488 35.20 16.66 -6.36
CA ALA A 488 35.43 16.11 -7.70
C ALA A 488 34.24 15.32 -8.24
N ARG A 489 33.58 14.52 -7.40
CA ARG A 489 32.43 13.70 -7.82
C ARG A 489 31.13 14.48 -7.98
N LEU A 490 30.88 15.45 -7.09
CA LEU A 490 29.54 16.03 -6.93
C LEU A 490 29.38 17.40 -7.60
N ARG A 491 30.46 18.17 -7.76
CA ARG A 491 30.41 19.48 -8.43
C ARG A 491 29.91 19.39 -9.88
N PRO A 492 30.30 18.38 -10.70
CA PRO A 492 29.77 18.24 -12.07
C PRO A 492 28.26 18.00 -12.12
N LEU A 493 27.67 17.51 -11.03
CA LEU A 493 26.23 17.25 -10.91
C LEU A 493 25.46 18.43 -10.30
N GLY A 494 26.11 19.59 -10.15
CA GLY A 494 25.47 20.81 -9.65
C GLY A 494 25.18 20.81 -8.14
N VAL A 495 25.76 19.87 -7.38
CA VAL A 495 25.57 19.80 -5.92
C VAL A 495 26.19 21.02 -5.25
N SER A 496 25.41 21.65 -4.36
CA SER A 496 25.83 22.81 -3.57
C SER A 496 25.90 22.48 -2.07
N TRP A 497 25.16 21.48 -1.62
CA TRP A 497 25.06 21.10 -0.22
C TRP A 497 25.19 19.58 -0.03
N LEU A 498 25.70 19.19 1.13
CA LEU A 498 25.82 17.80 1.57
C LEU A 498 24.98 17.60 2.83
N LEU A 499 24.30 16.45 2.88
CA LEU A 499 23.80 15.88 4.11
C LEU A 499 24.67 14.67 4.46
N LEU A 500 25.50 14.82 5.49
CA LEU A 500 26.43 13.78 5.94
C LEU A 500 26.00 13.22 7.29
N SER A 501 26.42 11.99 7.60
CA SER A 501 26.34 11.43 8.95
C SER A 501 27.04 12.34 9.97
N SER A 502 26.55 12.40 11.20
CA SER A 502 27.19 13.14 12.31
C SER A 502 28.64 12.69 12.56
N THR A 503 28.98 11.45 12.20
CA THR A 503 30.33 10.86 12.34
C THR A 503 31.25 11.09 11.14
N ALA A 504 30.75 11.65 10.03
CA ALA A 504 31.56 11.88 8.84
C ALA A 504 32.62 12.97 9.12
N VAL A 505 33.88 12.68 8.81
CA VAL A 505 34.96 13.65 8.95
C VAL A 505 34.93 14.60 7.75
N THR A 506 34.91 15.90 8.02
CA THR A 506 34.92 16.96 6.99
C THR A 506 35.45 18.26 7.57
N SER A 507 36.16 19.02 6.73
CA SER A 507 36.59 20.39 6.96
C SER A 507 35.65 21.42 6.32
N LEU A 508 34.63 20.96 5.58
CA LEU A 508 33.62 21.81 4.97
C LEU A 508 32.80 22.56 6.06
N PRO A 509 32.34 23.79 5.79
CA PRO A 509 31.53 24.53 6.73
C PRO A 509 30.16 23.87 6.87
N CYS A 510 29.87 23.36 8.06
CA CYS A 510 28.61 22.70 8.41
C CYS A 510 27.79 23.55 9.40
N PRO A 511 26.95 24.49 8.92
CA PRO A 511 26.15 25.37 9.77
C PRO A 511 25.12 24.65 10.64
N TYR A 512 24.82 23.37 10.38
CA TYR A 512 23.93 22.57 11.21
C TYR A 512 24.55 21.23 11.55
N ARG A 513 24.40 20.84 12.81
CA ARG A 513 24.79 19.54 13.36
C ARG A 513 23.78 19.11 14.41
N ASN A 514 23.41 17.84 14.40
CA ASN A 514 22.69 17.21 15.50
C ASN A 514 23.24 15.79 15.74
N ALA A 515 22.53 14.99 16.52
CA ALA A 515 22.98 13.64 16.91
C ALA A 515 23.23 12.70 15.72
N VAL A 516 22.53 12.86 14.58
CA VAL A 516 22.56 11.91 13.47
C VAL A 516 23.15 12.49 12.18
N ALA A 517 23.11 13.82 12.02
CA ALA A 517 23.44 14.47 10.76
C ALA A 517 24.23 15.77 10.95
N GLN A 518 25.00 16.11 9.91
CA GLN A 518 25.57 17.43 9.70
C GLN A 518 25.24 17.90 8.27
N VAL A 519 24.87 19.18 8.13
CA VAL A 519 24.54 19.78 6.84
C VAL A 519 25.65 20.74 6.45
N CYS A 520 26.33 20.47 5.35
CA CYS A 520 27.57 21.13 4.96
C CYS A 520 27.46 21.77 3.57
N ARG A 521 28.16 22.90 3.36
CA ARG A 521 28.25 23.51 2.03
C ARG A 521 29.39 22.88 1.25
N LEU A 522 29.12 22.40 0.04
CA LEU A 522 30.14 21.82 -0.84
C LEU A 522 30.96 22.92 -1.55
N VAL A 523 30.30 24.03 -1.90
CA VAL A 523 30.92 25.19 -2.53
C VAL A 523 30.74 26.39 -1.60
N PRO A 524 31.80 27.18 -1.31
CA PRO A 524 31.64 28.44 -0.60
C PRO A 524 30.66 29.34 -1.37
N ALA A 525 29.82 30.11 -0.66
CA ALA A 525 29.00 31.12 -1.31
C ALA A 525 29.92 32.03 -2.13
N GLN A 526 29.64 32.20 -3.43
CA GLN A 526 30.21 33.34 -4.15
C GLN A 526 29.72 34.58 -3.37
N LYS A 527 30.65 35.29 -2.74
CA LYS A 527 30.39 36.56 -2.07
C LYS A 527 29.98 37.60 -3.10
#